data_AF-A0A9D4RWL6-F1
#
_entry.id   AF-A0A9D4RWL6-F1
#
_cell.length_a   1.000
_cell.length_b   1.000
_cell.length_c   1.000
_cell.angle_alpha   90.00
_cell.angle_beta   90.00
_cell.angle_gamma   90.00
#
_symmetry.space_group_name_H-M   'P 1'
#
loop_
_entity.id
_entity.type
_entity.pdbx_description
1 polymer ?
#
loop_
_entity_poly.entity_id
_entity_poly.type
_entity_poly.pdbx_seq_one_letter_code
_entity_poly.pdbx_strand_id
1 'polypeptide(L)'
;MESADENNVNTELDEVQDKVQKLLKMKRTLIAERSKSAFINRYITAYLCLGQGIRVGADENMYGSEFQAAYNGERTLSDSDEPHIVVHVANHKTNVTQDCRIALNPYWTDNFDLYFRYVRTIIFHLKNPTHPYFFAQSDRRHFRKVSDGIEKLQKQYKVPKITLSTARCS
;
A
#
# COMPACT_ATOMS: atom_id res chain seq x y z
N MET A 1 -26.59 -44.30 21.24
CA MET A 1 -25.77 -43.32 21.98
C MET A 1 -24.89 -42.65 20.96
N GLU A 2 -25.34 -41.58 20.29
CA GLU A 2 -24.53 -40.93 19.23
C GLU A 2 -24.98 -39.49 18.91
N SER A 3 -25.71 -38.80 19.79
CA SER A 3 -26.37 -37.52 19.46
C SER A 3 -25.89 -36.31 20.27
N ALA A 4 -24.90 -36.47 21.14
CA ALA A 4 -24.42 -35.40 22.01
C ALA A 4 -23.19 -34.65 21.44
N ASP A 5 -22.31 -35.35 20.71
CA ASP A 5 -21.07 -34.77 20.20
C ASP A 5 -21.27 -33.91 18.93
N GLU A 6 -22.16 -34.29 18.01
CA GLU A 6 -22.40 -33.50 16.79
C GLU A 6 -23.03 -32.12 17.06
N ASN A 7 -23.87 -32.03 18.10
CA ASN A 7 -24.46 -30.74 18.50
C ASN A 7 -23.43 -29.80 19.12
N ASN A 8 -22.44 -30.32 19.84
CA ASN A 8 -21.40 -29.52 20.47
C ASN A 8 -20.42 -28.98 19.41
N VAL A 9 -20.03 -29.83 18.45
CA VAL A 9 -19.12 -29.46 17.35
C VAL A 9 -19.75 -28.41 16.42
N ASN A 10 -21.04 -28.53 16.07
CA ASN A 10 -21.71 -27.53 15.24
C ASN A 10 -21.84 -26.17 15.94
N THR A 11 -22.08 -26.17 17.25
CA THR A 11 -22.16 -24.93 18.05
C THR A 11 -20.80 -24.23 18.13
N GLU A 12 -19.71 -24.98 18.31
CA GLU A 12 -18.35 -24.43 18.28
C GLU A 12 -17.96 -23.90 16.88
N LEU A 13 -18.39 -24.59 15.82
CA LEU A 13 -18.11 -24.16 14.44
C LEU A 13 -18.82 -22.85 14.10
N ASP A 14 -20.08 -22.71 14.51
CA ASP A 14 -20.88 -21.50 14.32
C ASP A 14 -20.29 -20.33 15.11
N GLU A 15 -19.87 -20.54 16.37
CA GLU A 15 -19.18 -19.51 17.16
C GLU A 15 -17.86 -19.05 16.54
N VAL A 16 -17.09 -19.98 15.96
CA VAL A 16 -15.83 -19.66 15.27
C VAL A 16 -16.11 -18.87 13.99
N GLN A 17 -17.10 -19.28 13.19
CA GLN A 17 -17.50 -18.54 11.99
C GLN A 17 -17.99 -17.13 12.33
N ASP A 18 -18.76 -16.97 13.39
CA ASP A 18 -19.29 -15.68 13.81
C ASP A 18 -18.18 -14.75 14.36
N LYS A 19 -17.20 -15.31 15.10
CA LYS A 19 -15.96 -14.60 15.51
C LYS A 19 -15.12 -14.19 14.29
N VAL A 20 -14.94 -15.06 13.31
CA VAL A 20 -14.21 -14.76 12.06
C VAL A 20 -14.92 -13.65 11.29
N GLN A 21 -16.25 -13.69 11.17
CA GLN A 21 -17.02 -12.62 10.52
C GLN A 21 -16.96 -11.30 11.29
N LYS A 22 -17.00 -11.33 12.62
CA LYS A 22 -16.80 -10.14 13.47
C LYS A 22 -15.41 -9.55 13.28
N LEU A 23 -14.36 -10.36 13.23
CA LEU A 23 -12.99 -9.93 12.97
C LEU A 23 -12.82 -9.35 11.57
N LEU A 24 -13.43 -9.98 10.54
CA LEU A 24 -13.45 -9.45 9.18
C LEU A 24 -14.20 -8.13 9.10
N LYS A 25 -15.32 -7.99 9.81
CA LYS A 25 -16.10 -6.74 9.91
C LYS A 25 -15.32 -5.66 10.64
N MET A 26 -14.68 -5.96 11.77
CA MET A 26 -13.82 -5.04 12.50
C MET A 26 -12.61 -4.62 11.67
N LYS A 27 -11.95 -5.55 10.96
CA LYS A 27 -10.87 -5.26 10.00
C LYS A 27 -11.35 -4.31 8.91
N ARG A 28 -12.54 -4.55 8.34
CA ARG A 28 -13.17 -3.66 7.36
C ARG A 28 -13.46 -2.27 7.96
N THR A 29 -13.97 -2.18 9.19
CA THR A 29 -14.26 -0.90 9.87
C THR A 29 -12.98 -0.13 10.22
N LEU A 30 -11.95 -0.82 10.72
CA LEU A 30 -10.65 -0.21 11.04
C LEU A 30 -9.95 0.34 9.80
N ILE A 31 -10.10 -0.34 8.65
CA ILE A 31 -9.48 0.10 7.39
C ILE A 31 -10.36 1.13 6.65
N ALA A 32 -11.69 1.10 6.87
CA ALA A 32 -12.65 2.07 6.33
C ALA A 32 -12.59 3.46 7.00
N GLU A 33 -11.94 3.59 8.16
CA GLU A 33 -11.57 4.90 8.67
C GLU A 33 -10.56 5.53 7.70
N ARG A 34 -11.04 6.50 6.91
CA ARG A 34 -10.26 7.25 5.89
C ARG A 34 -8.92 7.77 6.43
N SER A 35 -8.85 8.07 7.73
CA SER A 35 -7.63 8.48 8.43
C SER A 35 -6.55 7.41 8.47
N LYS A 36 -6.91 6.13 8.65
CA LYS A 36 -5.99 5.00 8.77
C LYS A 36 -5.41 4.56 7.42
N SER A 37 -6.22 4.51 6.37
CA SER A 37 -5.71 4.19 5.01
C SER A 37 -4.79 5.31 4.50
N ALA A 38 -5.12 6.58 4.77
CA ALA A 38 -4.22 7.70 4.48
C ALA A 38 -2.92 7.66 5.30
N PHE A 39 -2.97 7.18 6.55
CA PHE A 39 -1.78 6.97 7.37
C PHE A 39 -0.88 5.86 6.80
N ILE A 40 -1.46 4.73 6.37
CA ILE A 40 -0.72 3.62 5.75
C ILE A 40 -0.03 4.07 4.47
N ASN A 41 -0.72 4.81 3.58
CA ASN A 41 -0.07 5.36 2.38
C ASN A 41 1.12 6.26 2.75
N ARG A 42 0.96 7.16 3.73
CA ARG A 42 2.06 8.04 4.18
C ARG A 42 3.23 7.25 4.73
N TYR A 43 2.94 6.22 5.51
CA TYR A 43 3.95 5.34 6.10
C TYR A 43 4.74 4.61 5.00
N ILE A 44 4.04 3.96 4.06
CA ILE A 44 4.67 3.22 2.97
C ILE A 44 5.50 4.18 2.09
N THR A 45 4.96 5.32 1.68
CA THR A 45 5.72 6.27 0.85
C THR A 45 6.93 6.83 1.59
N ALA A 46 6.79 7.22 2.87
CA ALA A 46 7.91 7.68 3.66
C ALA A 46 9.02 6.61 3.76
N TYR A 47 8.63 5.36 3.97
CA TYR A 47 9.54 4.24 4.07
C TYR A 47 10.22 3.93 2.73
N LEU A 48 9.55 4.10 1.59
CA LEU A 48 10.19 3.98 0.28
C LEU A 48 11.18 5.12 0.01
N CYS A 49 10.81 6.36 0.33
CA CYS A 49 11.71 7.51 0.13
C CYS A 49 12.97 7.41 1.00
N LEU A 50 12.84 6.93 2.24
CA LEU A 50 13.96 6.74 3.17
C LEU A 50 14.78 5.48 2.85
N GLY A 51 14.11 4.35 2.59
CA GLY A 51 14.77 3.05 2.46
C GLY A 51 15.31 2.76 1.07
N GLN A 52 14.70 3.34 0.03
CA GLN A 52 15.09 3.08 -1.37
C GLN A 52 15.42 4.36 -2.16
N GLY A 53 15.41 5.52 -1.51
CA GLY A 53 15.80 6.77 -2.16
C GLY A 53 14.85 7.21 -3.29
N ILE A 54 13.59 6.75 -3.29
CA ILE A 54 12.67 7.08 -4.39
C ILE A 54 12.27 8.56 -4.37
N ARG A 55 12.08 9.12 -5.57
CA ARG A 55 11.65 10.51 -5.74
C ARG A 55 10.16 10.64 -5.38
N VAL A 56 9.83 11.73 -4.68
CA VAL A 56 8.44 12.17 -4.47
C VAL A 56 7.76 12.37 -5.84
N GLY A 57 6.68 11.63 -6.09
CA GLY A 57 5.99 11.58 -7.39
C GLY A 57 6.10 10.23 -8.09
N ALA A 58 7.06 9.37 -7.72
CA ALA A 58 7.02 7.97 -8.15
C ALA A 58 5.81 7.25 -7.54
N ASP A 59 5.54 7.50 -6.26
CA ASP A 59 4.35 6.98 -5.58
C ASP A 59 3.03 7.50 -6.18
N GLU A 60 3.02 8.73 -6.72
CA GLU A 60 1.83 9.30 -7.36
C GLU A 60 1.53 8.70 -8.74
N ASN A 61 2.55 8.17 -9.41
CA ASN A 61 2.50 7.65 -10.78
C ASN A 61 2.69 6.13 -10.85
N MET A 62 2.80 5.44 -9.71
CA MET A 62 2.89 3.99 -9.67
C MET A 62 1.52 3.36 -9.96
N TYR A 63 1.49 2.40 -10.88
CA TYR A 63 0.29 1.68 -11.29
C TYR A 63 0.19 0.30 -10.64
N GLY A 64 -1.05 -0.14 -10.38
CA GLY A 64 -1.31 -1.48 -9.86
C GLY A 64 -0.85 -2.60 -10.80
N SER A 65 -0.93 -2.35 -12.10
CA SER A 65 -0.44 -3.27 -13.14
C SER A 65 1.08 -3.44 -13.12
N GLU A 66 1.83 -2.38 -12.79
CA GLU A 66 3.30 -2.45 -12.68
C GLU A 66 3.70 -3.34 -11.50
N PHE A 67 3.01 -3.21 -10.36
CA PHE A 67 3.19 -4.11 -9.23
C PHE A 67 2.82 -5.55 -9.57
N GLN A 68 1.66 -5.79 -10.18
CA GLN A 68 1.22 -7.15 -10.52
C GLN A 68 2.17 -7.82 -11.52
N ALA A 69 2.64 -7.09 -12.54
CA ALA A 69 3.63 -7.60 -13.47
C ALA A 69 4.94 -7.98 -12.76
N ALA A 70 5.44 -7.14 -11.85
CA ALA A 70 6.64 -7.44 -11.07
C ALA A 70 6.43 -8.62 -10.10
N TYR A 71 5.27 -8.68 -9.44
CA TYR A 71 4.89 -9.74 -8.49
C TYR A 71 4.74 -11.11 -9.16
N ASN A 72 4.16 -11.14 -10.36
CA ASN A 72 4.00 -12.36 -11.16
C ASN A 72 5.27 -12.74 -11.93
N GLY A 73 6.33 -11.92 -11.89
CA GLY A 73 7.57 -12.15 -12.63
C GLY A 73 7.47 -11.89 -14.15
N GLU A 74 6.50 -11.08 -14.60
CA GLU A 74 6.15 -10.91 -16.02
C GLU A 74 7.00 -9.85 -16.79
N ARG A 75 7.78 -8.98 -16.13
CA ARG A 75 8.83 -8.07 -16.71
C ARG A 75 9.79 -7.63 -15.59
N THR A 76 11.11 -7.42 -15.72
CA THR A 76 12.10 -7.58 -16.79
C THR A 76 13.30 -8.25 -16.11
N LEU A 77 13.54 -9.51 -16.43
CA LEU A 77 14.79 -10.20 -16.08
C LEU A 77 15.90 -9.54 -16.90
N SER A 78 16.61 -8.59 -16.29
CA SER A 78 18.05 -8.56 -16.48
C SER A 78 18.57 -9.71 -15.61
N ASP A 79 19.45 -10.56 -16.15
CA ASP A 79 19.83 -11.87 -15.61
C ASP A 79 20.50 -11.86 -14.21
N SER A 80 20.48 -10.73 -13.49
CA SER A 80 21.03 -10.56 -12.15
C SER A 80 20.18 -9.72 -11.18
N ASP A 81 19.03 -9.17 -11.60
CA ASP A 81 18.36 -8.14 -10.81
C ASP A 81 17.24 -8.70 -9.92
N GLU A 82 17.26 -8.29 -8.65
CA GLU A 82 16.13 -8.48 -7.74
C GLU A 82 14.83 -7.99 -8.41
N PRO A 83 13.67 -8.64 -8.13
CA PRO A 83 12.38 -8.20 -8.65
C PRO A 83 12.20 -6.71 -8.35
N HIS A 84 11.77 -5.93 -9.34
CA HIS A 84 11.62 -4.50 -9.15
C HIS A 84 10.41 -3.97 -9.94
N ILE A 85 9.83 -2.89 -9.43
CA ILE A 85 8.79 -2.14 -10.10
C ILE A 85 9.44 -0.95 -10.79
N VAL A 86 9.21 -0.81 -12.08
CA VAL A 86 9.63 0.36 -12.85
C VAL A 86 8.47 1.34 -12.88
N VAL A 87 8.70 2.57 -12.41
CA VAL A 87 7.73 3.66 -12.41
C VAL A 87 8.27 4.80 -13.26
N HIS A 88 7.50 5.21 -14.26
CA HIS A 88 7.86 6.30 -15.15
C HIS A 88 7.41 7.65 -14.59
N VAL A 89 8.36 8.51 -14.22
CA VAL A 89 8.09 9.83 -13.64
C VAL A 89 8.48 10.94 -14.61
N ALA A 90 7.50 11.70 -15.08
CA ALA A 90 7.76 12.86 -15.93
C ALA A 90 8.35 14.02 -15.11
N ASN A 91 9.49 14.57 -15.56
CA ASN A 91 10.02 15.79 -14.98
C ASN A 91 9.29 17.01 -15.55
N HIS A 92 8.46 17.66 -14.73
CA HIS A 92 7.67 18.84 -15.12
C HIS A 92 8.50 20.00 -15.71
N LYS A 93 9.81 20.09 -15.44
CA LYS A 93 10.66 21.16 -15.97
C LYS A 93 11.25 20.84 -17.35
N THR A 94 11.51 19.57 -17.64
CA THR A 94 12.24 19.16 -18.85
C THR A 94 11.39 18.33 -19.80
N ASN A 95 10.19 17.91 -19.39
CA ASN A 95 9.36 16.91 -20.07
C ASN A 95 10.07 15.57 -20.35
N VAL A 96 11.22 15.33 -19.70
CA VAL A 96 11.94 14.06 -19.78
C VAL A 96 11.35 13.09 -18.76
N THR A 97 10.96 11.91 -19.22
CA THR A 97 10.56 10.79 -18.35
C THR A 97 11.80 10.15 -17.75
N GLN A 98 11.80 9.97 -16.44
CA GLN A 98 12.83 9.24 -15.71
C GLN A 98 12.23 7.96 -15.12
N ASP A 99 12.99 6.87 -15.21
CA ASP A 99 12.61 5.60 -14.61
C ASP A 99 13.03 5.59 -13.14
N CYS A 100 12.07 5.37 -12.26
CA CYS A 100 12.29 5.07 -10.86
C CYS A 100 12.11 3.57 -10.66
N ARG A 101 13.13 2.90 -10.11
CA ARG A 101 13.06 1.48 -9.79
C ARG A 101 12.83 1.31 -8.29
N ILE A 102 11.82 0.52 -7.94
CA ILE A 102 11.51 0.12 -6.57
C ILE A 102 11.87 -1.35 -6.43
N ALA A 103 12.88 -1.67 -5.62
CA ALA A 103 13.25 -3.05 -5.35
C ALA A 103 12.15 -3.76 -4.52
N LEU A 104 11.77 -4.95 -4.94
CA LEU A 104 10.82 -5.85 -4.29
C LEU A 104 11.56 -7.01 -3.62
N ASN A 105 12.31 -6.66 -2.57
CA ASN A 105 12.80 -7.68 -1.64
C ASN A 105 11.61 -8.33 -0.89
N PRO A 106 11.80 -9.48 -0.20
CA PRO A 106 10.70 -10.19 0.46
C PRO A 106 9.86 -9.30 1.40
N TYR A 107 10.51 -8.42 2.16
CA TYR A 107 9.82 -7.49 3.05
C TYR A 107 8.88 -6.54 2.29
N TRP A 108 9.35 -5.95 1.20
CA TRP A 108 8.55 -5.02 0.39
C TRP A 108 7.44 -5.73 -0.37
N THR A 109 7.73 -6.92 -0.89
CA THR A 109 6.75 -7.79 -1.56
C THR A 109 5.57 -8.10 -0.65
N ASP A 110 5.83 -8.55 0.58
CA ASP A 110 4.77 -8.88 1.54
C ASP A 110 3.93 -7.66 1.94
N ASN A 111 4.59 -6.54 2.22
CA ASN A 111 3.90 -5.31 2.60
C ASN A 111 3.06 -4.75 1.45
N PHE A 112 3.56 -4.80 0.22
CA PHE A 112 2.83 -4.34 -0.96
C PHE A 112 1.66 -5.26 -1.29
N ASP A 113 1.81 -6.58 -1.16
CA ASP A 113 0.72 -7.53 -1.35
C ASP A 113 -0.40 -7.32 -0.32
N LEU A 114 -0.05 -7.16 0.97
CA LEU A 114 -1.02 -6.86 2.03
C LEU A 114 -1.74 -5.53 1.76
N TYR A 115 -0.99 -4.50 1.36
CA TYR A 115 -1.57 -3.21 0.99
C TYR A 115 -2.54 -3.36 -0.19
N PHE A 116 -2.10 -4.01 -1.26
CA PHE A 116 -2.83 -4.15 -2.51
C PHE A 116 -4.13 -4.95 -2.33
N ARG A 117 -4.09 -6.06 -1.57
CA ARG A 117 -5.26 -6.90 -1.31
C ARG A 117 -6.26 -6.26 -0.36
N TYR A 118 -5.77 -5.68 0.74
CA TYR A 118 -6.65 -5.32 1.87
C TYR A 118 -6.89 -3.82 2.01
N VAL A 119 -5.89 -2.98 1.79
CA VAL A 119 -6.01 -1.53 2.04
C VAL A 119 -6.52 -0.82 0.79
N ARG A 120 -5.89 -1.07 -0.35
CA ARG A 120 -6.23 -0.49 -1.65
C ARG A 120 -7.66 -0.82 -2.08
N THR A 121 -8.06 -2.08 -1.97
CA THR A 121 -9.43 -2.55 -2.27
C THR A 121 -10.50 -1.81 -1.44
N ILE A 122 -10.18 -1.45 -0.21
CA ILE A 122 -11.09 -0.71 0.68
C ILE A 122 -11.12 0.78 0.31
N ILE A 123 -9.97 1.40 0.01
CA ILE A 123 -9.88 2.80 -0.43
C ILE A 123 -10.71 3.04 -1.69
N PHE A 124 -10.66 2.14 -2.67
CA PHE A 124 -11.41 2.31 -3.91
C PHE A 124 -12.90 1.97 -3.81
N HIS A 125 -13.28 1.16 -2.81
CA HIS A 125 -14.53 0.42 -2.74
C HIS A 125 -14.79 -0.43 -4.00
N LEU A 126 -15.57 -1.50 -3.82
CA LEU A 126 -15.98 -2.52 -4.80
C LEU A 126 -16.44 -2.02 -6.19
N LYS A 127 -16.66 -0.72 -6.37
CA LYS A 127 -17.22 -0.11 -7.59
C LYS A 127 -16.18 0.23 -8.65
N ASN A 128 -14.87 0.24 -8.34
CA ASN A 128 -13.85 0.52 -9.36
C ASN A 128 -12.51 -0.20 -9.07
N PRO A 129 -12.50 -1.55 -9.04
CA PRO A 129 -11.28 -2.34 -8.81
C PRO A 129 -10.21 -2.10 -9.88
N THR A 130 -10.62 -1.62 -11.05
CA THR A 130 -9.78 -1.30 -12.21
C THR A 130 -9.11 0.06 -12.12
N HIS A 131 -9.27 0.81 -11.01
CA HIS A 131 -8.54 2.06 -10.86
C HIS A 131 -7.05 1.80 -11.06
N PRO A 132 -6.33 2.62 -11.84
CA PRO A 132 -5.05 2.18 -12.38
C PRO A 132 -3.90 2.42 -11.39
N TYR A 133 -4.01 3.39 -10.47
CA TYR A 133 -2.95 3.74 -9.51
C TYR A 133 -2.81 2.75 -8.35
N PHE A 134 -1.57 2.49 -7.95
CA PHE A 134 -1.23 1.64 -6.80
C PHE A 134 -1.63 2.32 -5.49
N PHE A 135 -1.11 3.53 -5.23
CA PHE A 135 -1.51 4.35 -4.09
C PHE A 135 -2.68 5.26 -4.43
N ALA A 136 -3.65 5.41 -3.52
CA ALA A 136 -4.76 6.34 -3.71
C ALA A 136 -5.31 6.98 -2.45
N GLN A 137 -5.90 8.15 -2.63
CA GLN A 137 -6.71 8.80 -1.60
C GLN A 137 -8.12 8.21 -1.56
N SER A 138 -8.80 8.40 -0.42
CA SER A 138 -10.20 7.99 -0.25
C SER A 138 -11.17 8.69 -1.20
N ASP A 139 -10.77 9.80 -1.82
CA ASP A 139 -11.53 10.51 -2.86
C ASP A 139 -11.18 10.05 -4.29
N ARG A 140 -10.40 8.96 -4.42
CA ARG A 140 -9.95 8.36 -5.68
C ARG A 140 -9.03 9.26 -6.52
N ARG A 141 -8.45 10.30 -5.92
CA ARG A 141 -7.40 11.09 -6.57
C ARG A 141 -6.03 10.52 -6.22
N HIS A 142 -5.04 10.91 -7.01
CA HIS A 142 -3.63 10.64 -6.72
C HIS A 142 -3.31 11.02 -5.28
N PHE A 143 -2.40 10.28 -4.66
CA PHE A 143 -1.93 10.59 -3.33
C PHE A 143 -0.96 11.79 -3.31
N ARG A 144 -1.41 12.96 -3.78
CA ARG A 144 -0.59 14.19 -3.98
C ARG A 144 -0.05 14.86 -2.72
N LYS A 145 -0.34 14.31 -1.54
CA LYS A 145 -0.18 15.00 -0.25
C LYS A 145 0.64 14.21 0.75
N VAL A 146 1.55 13.37 0.29
CA VAL A 146 2.47 12.66 1.21
C VAL A 146 3.29 13.68 1.99
N SER A 147 3.94 14.61 1.27
CA SER A 147 4.79 15.65 1.88
C SER A 147 4.00 16.47 2.90
N ASP A 148 2.84 17.01 2.52
CA ASP A 148 1.95 17.74 3.44
C ASP A 148 1.50 16.88 4.63
N GLY A 149 1.24 15.59 4.38
CA GLY A 149 0.81 14.63 5.39
C GLY A 149 1.90 14.33 6.40
N ILE A 150 3.14 14.18 5.95
CA ILE A 150 4.33 13.99 6.77
C ILE A 150 4.61 15.27 7.57
N GLU A 151 4.55 16.45 6.93
CA GLU A 151 4.74 17.72 7.64
C GLU A 151 3.70 17.90 8.76
N LYS A 152 2.44 17.51 8.52
CA LYS A 152 1.39 17.53 9.56
C LYS A 152 1.70 16.57 10.71
N LEU A 153 2.20 15.36 10.41
CA LEU A 153 2.61 14.39 11.42
C LEU A 153 3.81 14.92 12.23
N GLN A 154 4.82 15.49 11.58
CA GLN A 154 5.97 16.09 12.25
C GLN A 154 5.56 17.20 13.21
N LYS A 155 4.63 18.07 12.79
CA LYS A 155 4.05 19.10 13.68
C LYS A 155 3.29 18.49 14.86
N GLN A 156 2.47 17.47 14.62
CA GLN A 156 1.69 16.80 15.65
C GLN A 156 2.58 16.14 16.73
N TYR A 157 3.67 15.49 16.31
CA TYR A 157 4.57 14.77 17.21
C TYR A 157 5.81 15.58 17.63
N LYS A 158 5.88 16.88 17.30
CA LYS A 158 7.01 17.78 17.61
C LYS A 158 8.37 17.25 17.12
N VAL A 159 8.38 16.62 15.95
CA VAL A 159 9.61 16.14 15.29
C VAL A 159 10.18 17.26 14.41
N PRO A 160 11.51 17.43 14.32
CA PRO A 160 12.13 18.41 13.42
C PRO A 160 11.64 18.26 11.97
N LYS A 161 11.57 19.39 11.27
CA LYS A 161 11.16 19.41 9.86
C LYS A 161 12.23 18.73 9.00
N ILE A 162 11.94 17.52 8.57
CA ILE A 162 12.69 16.73 7.59
C ILE A 162 11.80 16.60 6.36
N THR A 163 12.29 17.05 5.20
CA THR A 163 11.56 16.86 3.95
C THR A 163 11.86 15.48 3.37
N LEU A 164 10.94 14.92 2.59
CA LEU A 164 11.20 13.68 1.84
C LEU A 164 12.43 13.81 0.92
N SER A 165 12.70 15.01 0.40
CA SER A 165 13.91 15.28 -0.38
C SER A 165 15.18 15.20 0.48
N THR A 166 15.13 15.66 1.73
CA THR A 166 16.26 15.57 2.67
C THR A 166 16.50 14.11 3.05
N ALA A 167 15.44 13.39 3.38
CA ALA A 167 15.43 11.97 3.70
C ALA A 167 16.04 11.08 2.61
N ARG A 168 15.91 11.47 1.34
CA ARG A 168 16.47 10.77 0.19
C ARG A 168 17.98 10.95 0.02
N CYS A 169 18.53 12.06 0.52
CA CYS A 169 19.93 12.45 0.30
C CYS A 169 20.85 12.09 1.48
N SER A 170 20.27 11.61 2.59
CA SER A 170 20.94 11.11 3.78
C SER A 170 21.20 9.61 3.67
#